data_AF-A0A399HZ84-F1
#
_entry.id   AF-A0A399HZ84-F1
#
_cell.length_a   1.000
_cell.length_b   1.000
_cell.length_c   1.000
_cell.angle_alpha   90.00
_cell.angle_beta   90.00
_cell.angle_gamma   90.00
#
_symmetry.space_group_name_H-M   'P 1'
#
loop_
_entity.id
_entity.type
_entity.pdbx_description
1 polymer ?
#
loop_
_entity_poly.entity_id
_entity_poly.type
_entity_poly.pdbx_seq_one_letter_code
_entity_poly.pdbx_strand_id
1 'polypeptide(L)'
;MRVHLVKRGNKFQFCCRVPVDVLPYFPRPLIRKTLPAPDEKGAKLLATVLEYKTQQLFLTLRSAMLPANVRQHLVAVYMNSMLSALEAQATGQEFTGTPEDVTGASVIFDHYAAAGLDWFRLNKSINKHSPAEFAENRKAISHDIAQSYTRILADTGEGVSAFLMPELAKTLKKRIKIKLEPEDCQQLSLLLTRQDVLLNRVEEQILDGNWDELEHQRERVNRLLTTSFYDLKTVINSYMDYYINSKPNVKPGTKDDMAVECRTLLDIFGSIDINEFNTMAAVTKLKRTLLKYPKNKVQRYGDKSIHAIIKHERGYEIIGVKTANEYLKRAKAIIDYAGKEKLIQSANVYKGELFRVEVAEEEQRPAYDKRDIEQLVDALCTQPLWHYGEPKPERFWLILIALLHGLRLGNITSLKKSDIQQTDKGTWVFQLRTGKTKATVRPVPISDILLLLGFTDWVEELGREKLFQDTSSSASAWYNRDEKHHAGFEARHVTKDKGKCLYSLRHSFAGSVFNLTQDFKVTADMMGHSTGKAVTARYIKNLLAEKLKEITDKLQVEGLDLDRLEQRAQELFFTT
;
A
#
# COMPACT_ATOMS: atom_id res chain seq x y z
N MET A 1 -3.69 -38.29 43.80
CA MET A 1 -2.91 -37.09 44.15
C MET A 1 -3.27 -36.67 45.56
N ARG A 2 -2.27 -36.40 46.42
CA ARG A 2 -2.54 -35.68 47.68
C ARG A 2 -2.88 -34.26 47.29
N VAL A 3 -4.15 -33.87 47.39
CA VAL A 3 -4.53 -32.47 47.18
C VAL A 3 -3.93 -31.69 48.34
N HIS A 4 -2.95 -30.81 48.07
CA HIS A 4 -2.29 -29.96 49.05
C HIS A 4 -3.22 -28.86 49.57
N LEU A 5 -4.40 -29.24 50.08
CA LEU A 5 -5.47 -28.37 50.52
C LEU A 5 -5.63 -28.46 52.04
N VAL A 6 -5.57 -27.30 52.70
CA VAL A 6 -5.77 -27.15 54.14
C VAL A 6 -6.91 -26.17 54.39
N LYS A 7 -7.90 -26.57 55.16
CA LYS A 7 -8.98 -25.68 55.62
C LYS A 7 -8.55 -25.02 56.93
N ARG A 8 -8.56 -23.69 57.00
CA ARG A 8 -8.31 -22.91 58.23
C ARG A 8 -9.46 -21.93 58.45
N GLY A 9 -10.31 -22.23 59.43
CA GLY A 9 -11.57 -21.49 59.64
C GLY A 9 -12.48 -21.59 58.42
N ASN A 10 -12.95 -20.44 57.92
CA ASN A 10 -13.79 -20.34 56.72
C ASN A 10 -12.99 -20.19 55.40
N LYS A 11 -11.66 -20.34 55.44
CA LYS A 11 -10.81 -20.17 54.25
C LYS A 11 -10.10 -21.48 53.88
N PHE A 12 -10.00 -21.70 52.58
CA PHE A 12 -9.23 -22.81 52.00
C PHE A 12 -7.83 -22.31 51.62
N GLN A 13 -6.80 -23.12 51.86
CA GLN A 13 -5.41 -22.77 51.54
C GLN A 13 -4.72 -23.91 50.80
N PHE A 14 -4.06 -23.60 49.70
CA PHE A 14 -3.07 -24.46 49.07
C PHE A 14 -1.76 -24.41 49.86
N CYS A 15 -1.25 -25.56 50.29
CA CYS A 15 -0.05 -25.71 51.11
C CYS A 15 0.84 -26.84 50.56
N CYS A 16 1.78 -26.52 49.67
CA CYS A 16 2.72 -27.49 49.10
C CYS A 16 4.11 -27.35 49.74
N ARG A 17 4.74 -28.48 50.09
CA ARG A 17 6.12 -28.50 50.57
C ARG A 17 7.08 -28.44 49.39
N VAL A 18 8.05 -27.53 49.47
CA VAL A 18 9.13 -27.46 48.48
C VAL A 18 10.12 -28.62 48.72
N PRO A 19 10.39 -29.46 47.71
CA PRO A 19 11.38 -30.53 47.81
C PRO A 19 12.79 -29.99 48.08
N VAL A 20 13.60 -30.74 48.84
CA VAL A 20 14.92 -30.30 49.33
C VAL A 20 15.87 -29.93 48.19
N ASP A 21 15.79 -30.65 47.08
CA ASP A 21 16.62 -30.48 45.90
C ASP A 21 16.37 -29.18 45.14
N VAL A 22 15.15 -28.63 45.20
CA VAL A 22 14.80 -27.33 44.58
C VAL A 22 14.67 -26.20 45.59
N LEU A 23 14.69 -26.49 46.90
CA LEU A 23 14.58 -25.52 47.99
C LEU A 23 15.54 -24.33 47.89
N PRO A 24 16.80 -24.46 47.43
CA PRO A 24 17.71 -23.32 47.29
C PRO A 24 17.19 -22.19 46.38
N TYR A 25 16.24 -22.48 45.49
CA TYR A 25 15.64 -21.49 44.61
C TYR A 25 14.41 -20.79 45.20
N PHE A 26 13.87 -21.28 46.33
CA PHE A 26 12.65 -20.76 46.94
C PHE A 26 12.93 -19.94 48.21
N PRO A 27 12.18 -18.86 48.45
CA PRO A 27 12.36 -18.03 49.65
C PRO A 27 11.88 -18.72 50.93
N ARG A 28 11.03 -19.75 50.81
CA ARG A 28 10.44 -20.47 51.94
C ARG A 28 10.25 -21.96 51.61
N PRO A 29 10.30 -22.86 52.61
CA PRO A 29 10.13 -24.30 52.42
C PRO A 29 8.67 -24.74 52.17
N LEU A 30 7.72 -23.82 52.23
CA LEU A 30 6.31 -24.09 51.98
C LEU A 30 5.72 -23.02 51.07
N ILE A 31 5.07 -23.44 50.00
CA ILE A 31 4.26 -22.60 49.13
C ILE A 31 2.87 -22.52 49.76
N ARG A 32 2.43 -21.31 50.12
CA ARG A 32 1.11 -21.05 50.73
C ARG A 32 0.33 -20.05 49.89
N LYS A 33 -0.89 -20.43 49.50
CA LYS A 33 -1.84 -19.52 48.83
C LYS A 33 -3.23 -19.73 49.43
N THR A 34 -3.93 -18.64 49.71
CA THR A 34 -5.34 -18.70 50.14
C THR A 34 -6.22 -18.76 48.91
N LEU A 35 -7.09 -19.76 48.82
CA LEU A 35 -7.93 -20.01 47.66
C LEU A 35 -9.28 -19.30 47.82
N PRO A 36 -9.70 -18.47 46.86
CA PRO A 36 -11.00 -17.81 46.85
C PRO A 36 -12.10 -18.79 46.41
N ALA A 37 -12.38 -19.80 47.24
CA ALA A 37 -13.38 -20.82 46.95
C ALA A 37 -14.57 -20.71 47.93
N PRO A 38 -15.82 -20.66 47.44
CA PRO A 38 -17.01 -20.62 48.29
C PRO A 38 -17.27 -21.96 48.98
N ASP A 39 -16.81 -23.07 48.39
CA ASP A 39 -17.01 -24.42 48.87
C ASP A 39 -15.77 -25.31 48.71
N GLU A 40 -15.81 -26.49 49.32
CA GLU A 40 -14.71 -27.44 49.29
C GLU A 40 -14.45 -28.01 47.88
N LYS A 41 -15.48 -28.07 47.04
CA LYS A 41 -15.39 -28.60 45.68
C LYS A 41 -14.59 -27.66 44.77
N GLY A 42 -14.90 -26.36 44.79
CA GLY A 42 -14.11 -25.34 44.10
C GLY A 42 -12.69 -25.24 44.64
N ALA A 43 -12.51 -25.39 45.95
CA ALA A 43 -11.19 -25.40 46.57
C ALA A 43 -10.32 -26.60 46.12
N LYS A 44 -10.92 -27.79 45.95
CA LYS A 44 -10.23 -28.98 45.44
C LYS A 44 -9.83 -28.83 43.97
N LEU A 45 -10.69 -28.24 43.14
CA LEU A 45 -10.36 -27.97 41.74
C LEU A 45 -9.17 -27.01 41.64
N LEU A 46 -9.24 -25.89 42.35
CA LEU A 46 -8.16 -24.89 42.41
C LEU A 46 -6.85 -25.49 42.92
N ALA A 47 -6.90 -26.24 44.02
CA ALA A 47 -5.72 -26.89 44.57
C ALA A 47 -5.11 -27.92 43.60
N THR A 48 -5.92 -28.59 42.77
CA THR A 48 -5.43 -29.56 41.77
C THR A 48 -4.71 -28.86 40.61
N VAL A 49 -5.23 -27.72 40.15
CA VAL A 49 -4.57 -26.90 39.12
C VAL A 49 -3.26 -26.34 39.63
N LEU A 50 -3.25 -25.80 40.85
CA LEU A 50 -2.03 -25.31 41.49
C LEU A 50 -1.02 -26.43 41.69
N GLU A 51 -1.45 -27.61 42.14
CA GLU A 51 -0.60 -28.80 42.29
C GLU A 51 0.11 -29.14 40.98
N TYR A 52 -0.66 -29.28 39.89
CA TYR A 52 -0.11 -29.62 38.57
C TYR A 52 0.99 -28.63 38.17
N LYS A 53 0.73 -27.33 38.30
CA LYS A 53 1.69 -26.27 37.95
C LYS A 53 2.90 -26.23 38.90
N THR A 54 2.70 -26.46 40.20
CA THR A 54 3.81 -26.59 41.16
C THR A 54 4.74 -27.74 40.77
N GLN A 55 4.18 -28.90 40.41
CA GLN A 55 4.97 -30.06 39.99
C GLN A 55 5.70 -29.81 38.66
N GLN A 56 5.08 -29.12 37.70
CA GLN A 56 5.74 -28.69 36.46
C GLN A 56 6.94 -27.78 36.75
N LEU A 57 6.78 -26.76 37.61
CA LEU A 57 7.89 -25.90 38.02
C LEU A 57 9.01 -26.72 38.67
N PHE A 58 8.70 -27.62 39.59
CA PHE A 58 9.72 -28.47 40.21
C PHE A 58 10.46 -29.35 39.19
N LEU A 59 9.74 -29.93 38.21
CA LEU A 59 10.34 -30.69 37.13
C LEU A 59 11.28 -29.82 36.28
N THR A 60 10.83 -28.62 35.93
CA THR A 60 11.62 -27.64 35.16
C THR A 60 12.89 -27.22 35.90
N LEU A 61 12.82 -26.94 37.19
CA LEU A 61 13.98 -26.58 38.01
C LEU A 61 15.00 -27.73 38.16
N ARG A 62 14.54 -28.98 38.05
CA ARG A 62 15.39 -30.18 38.05
C ARG A 62 16.04 -30.46 36.71
N SER A 63 15.50 -29.90 35.62
CA SER A 63 16.11 -30.04 34.31
C SER A 63 17.49 -29.37 34.33
N ALA A 64 18.55 -30.13 34.02
CA ALA A 64 19.93 -29.64 34.03
C ALA A 64 20.20 -28.56 32.95
N MET A 65 19.21 -28.26 32.11
CA MET A 65 19.33 -27.37 30.95
C MET A 65 19.20 -25.88 31.28
N LEU A 66 18.73 -25.52 32.49
CA LEU A 66 18.49 -24.11 32.82
C LEU A 66 19.66 -23.48 33.59
N PRO A 67 20.18 -22.33 33.16
CA PRO A 67 21.10 -21.50 33.96
C PRO A 67 20.49 -21.08 35.31
N ALA A 68 21.33 -20.87 36.33
CA ALA A 68 20.87 -20.58 37.70
C ALA A 68 20.02 -19.30 37.82
N ASN A 69 20.34 -18.26 37.05
CA ASN A 69 19.57 -17.02 36.99
C ASN A 69 18.16 -17.23 36.40
N VAL A 70 18.02 -18.10 35.40
CA VAL A 70 16.71 -18.45 34.80
C VAL A 70 15.86 -19.23 35.79
N ARG A 71 16.46 -20.15 36.55
CA ARG A 71 15.75 -20.89 37.62
C ARG A 71 15.21 -19.97 38.71
N GLN A 72 16.00 -18.99 39.14
CA GLN A 72 15.57 -17.99 40.13
C GLN A 72 14.43 -17.12 39.60
N HIS A 73 14.50 -16.71 38.33
CA HIS A 73 13.45 -15.94 37.66
C HIS A 73 12.13 -16.70 37.61
N LEU A 74 12.15 -17.98 37.17
CA LEU A 74 10.95 -18.81 37.09
C LEU A 74 10.25 -18.99 38.44
N VAL A 75 11.03 -19.12 39.52
CA VAL A 75 10.47 -19.18 40.88
C VAL A 75 9.85 -17.84 41.28
N ALA A 76 10.50 -16.72 40.97
CA ALA A 76 9.98 -15.39 41.27
C ALA A 76 8.65 -15.11 40.56
N VAL A 77 8.56 -15.41 39.25
CA VAL A 77 7.32 -15.26 38.45
C VAL A 77 6.21 -16.16 39.00
N TYR A 78 6.52 -17.44 39.28
CA TYR A 78 5.55 -18.37 39.85
C TYR A 78 4.97 -17.88 41.20
N MET A 79 5.81 -17.33 42.07
CA MET A 79 5.40 -16.86 43.39
C MET A 79 4.61 -15.55 43.34
N ASN A 80 4.85 -14.69 42.33
CA ASN A 80 4.29 -13.33 42.27
C ASN A 80 3.04 -13.20 41.40
N SER A 81 2.92 -13.90 40.26
CA SER A 81 1.85 -13.64 39.28
C SER A 81 0.94 -14.85 39.01
N MET A 82 1.54 -16.01 38.72
CA MET A 82 0.80 -17.17 38.22
C MET A 82 -0.20 -17.78 39.21
N LEU A 83 0.09 -17.77 40.52
CA LEU A 83 -0.83 -18.28 41.54
C LEU A 83 -2.19 -17.56 41.53
N SER A 84 -2.23 -16.28 41.16
CA SER A 84 -3.46 -15.48 41.09
C SER A 84 -4.17 -15.62 39.74
N ALA A 85 -3.43 -15.71 38.63
CA ALA A 85 -4.00 -15.88 37.28
C ALA A 85 -4.72 -17.23 37.11
N LEU A 86 -4.20 -18.28 37.74
CA LEU A 86 -4.76 -19.63 37.71
C LEU A 86 -6.04 -19.77 38.52
N GLU A 87 -6.20 -18.95 39.56
CA GLU A 87 -7.42 -18.90 40.36
C GLU A 87 -8.61 -18.40 39.52
N ALA A 88 -8.39 -17.40 38.66
CA ALA A 88 -9.40 -16.87 37.75
C ALA A 88 -9.80 -17.88 36.66
N GLN A 89 -8.81 -18.54 36.04
CA GLN A 89 -9.05 -19.49 34.95
C GLN A 89 -9.80 -20.75 35.40
N ALA A 90 -9.53 -21.24 36.62
CA ALA A 90 -10.14 -22.45 37.14
C ALA A 90 -11.54 -22.24 37.75
N THR A 91 -11.91 -21.01 38.12
CA THR A 91 -13.22 -20.67 38.69
C THR A 91 -14.18 -20.05 37.67
N GLY A 92 -13.69 -19.68 36.48
CA GLY A 92 -14.48 -18.96 35.47
C GLY A 92 -14.86 -17.53 35.89
N GLN A 93 -14.27 -17.01 36.98
CA GLN A 93 -14.43 -15.63 37.41
C GLN A 93 -13.46 -14.72 36.65
N GLU A 94 -13.90 -13.49 36.34
CA GLU A 94 -13.00 -12.47 35.84
C GLU A 94 -11.84 -12.25 36.83
N PHE A 95 -10.63 -12.15 36.29
CA PHE A 95 -9.43 -11.92 37.09
C PHE A 95 -9.54 -10.59 37.85
N THR A 96 -9.55 -10.66 39.19
CA THR A 96 -9.63 -9.48 40.08
C THR A 96 -8.28 -9.07 40.68
N GLY A 97 -7.16 -9.66 40.24
CA GLY A 97 -5.82 -9.31 40.70
C GLY A 97 -5.37 -7.96 40.15
N THR A 98 -4.35 -7.35 40.78
CA THR A 98 -3.76 -6.12 40.23
C THR A 98 -2.96 -6.47 38.98
N PRO A 99 -2.75 -5.55 38.01
CA PRO A 99 -1.88 -5.79 36.85
C PRO A 99 -0.45 -6.26 37.20
N GLU A 100 0.05 -6.04 38.42
CA GLU A 100 1.32 -6.62 38.90
C GLU A 100 1.26 -8.15 39.03
N ASP A 101 0.10 -8.67 39.41
CA ASP A 101 -0.19 -10.11 39.51
C ASP A 101 -0.28 -10.76 38.12
N VAL A 102 -0.25 -9.99 37.03
CA VAL A 102 -0.25 -10.49 35.64
C VAL A 102 1.09 -10.23 34.94
N THR A 103 1.76 -9.11 35.25
CA THR A 103 2.87 -8.58 34.42
C THR A 103 4.28 -8.84 34.95
N GLY A 104 4.45 -9.41 36.15
CA GLY A 104 5.81 -9.66 36.69
C GLY A 104 6.63 -8.37 36.89
N ALA A 105 5.98 -7.20 36.93
CA ALA A 105 6.61 -5.89 36.93
C ALA A 105 7.69 -5.71 38.02
N SER A 106 7.58 -6.41 39.16
CA SER A 106 8.61 -6.43 40.22
C SER A 106 10.01 -6.79 39.72
N VAL A 107 10.14 -7.72 38.76
CA VAL A 107 11.45 -8.26 38.34
C VAL A 107 12.11 -7.41 37.26
N ILE A 108 11.32 -6.69 36.47
CA ILE A 108 11.79 -5.66 35.53
C ILE A 108 12.62 -4.62 36.30
N PHE A 109 12.13 -4.18 37.46
CA PHE A 109 12.85 -3.22 38.32
C PHE A 109 14.12 -3.80 38.95
N ASP A 110 14.14 -5.09 39.29
CA ASP A 110 15.33 -5.77 39.82
C ASP A 110 16.42 -5.99 38.75
N HIS A 111 16.03 -6.26 37.50
CA HIS A 111 16.95 -6.38 36.36
C HIS A 111 17.58 -5.03 35.97
N TYR A 112 16.82 -3.93 36.02
CA TYR A 112 17.38 -2.59 35.82
C TYR A 112 18.38 -2.21 36.92
N ALA A 113 18.10 -2.56 38.17
CA ALA A 113 19.01 -2.35 39.29
C ALA A 113 20.33 -3.13 39.13
N ALA A 114 20.29 -4.38 38.64
CA ALA A 114 21.47 -5.21 38.40
C ALA A 114 22.33 -4.70 37.21
N ALA A 115 21.74 -4.02 36.23
CA ALA A 115 22.42 -3.45 35.06
C ALA A 115 23.11 -2.09 35.30
N GLY A 116 23.15 -1.60 36.55
CA GLY A 116 23.73 -0.30 36.90
C GLY A 116 22.89 0.91 36.49
N LEU A 117 21.64 0.68 36.06
CA LEU A 117 20.62 1.73 35.97
C LEU A 117 20.02 1.88 37.37
N ASP A 118 20.67 2.73 38.17
CA ASP A 118 20.33 2.99 39.56
C ASP A 118 18.94 3.65 39.67
N TRP A 119 17.89 2.83 39.63
CA TRP A 119 16.48 3.21 39.85
C TRP A 119 16.32 4.04 41.13
N PHE A 120 17.13 3.76 42.17
CA PHE A 120 17.13 4.49 43.43
C PHE A 120 17.68 5.92 43.30
N ARG A 121 18.57 6.21 42.34
CA ARG A 121 19.02 7.58 42.03
C ARG A 121 17.99 8.37 41.22
N LEU A 122 17.22 7.73 40.36
CA LEU A 122 16.16 8.38 39.57
C LEU A 122 14.95 8.80 40.41
N ASN A 123 14.68 8.11 41.52
CA ASN A 123 13.52 8.38 42.38
C ASN A 123 13.79 9.38 43.53
N LYS A 124 14.99 9.99 43.58
CA LYS A 124 15.39 10.90 44.67
C LYS A 124 14.62 12.22 44.66
N SER A 125 13.91 12.54 43.58
CA SER A 125 13.04 13.73 43.49
C SER A 125 11.61 13.50 43.97
N ILE A 126 11.15 12.25 44.15
CA ILE A 126 9.72 11.96 44.41
C ILE A 126 9.44 11.50 45.84
N ASN A 127 10.37 10.85 46.56
CA ASN A 127 10.06 10.29 47.88
C ASN A 127 10.88 10.88 49.04
N LYS A 128 10.25 11.80 49.78
CA LYS A 128 10.59 12.19 51.16
C LYS A 128 9.83 11.34 52.22
N HIS A 129 9.41 10.12 51.89
CA HIS A 129 8.43 9.38 52.67
C HIS A 129 8.89 7.98 53.12
N SER A 130 8.29 7.51 54.22
CA SER A 130 8.66 6.34 55.02
C SER A 130 8.22 4.99 54.40
N PRO A 131 8.75 3.84 54.86
CA PRO A 131 8.44 2.52 54.29
C PRO A 131 6.96 2.10 54.33
N ALA A 132 6.16 2.67 55.23
CA ALA A 132 4.72 2.39 55.33
C ALA A 132 3.92 3.11 54.22
N GLU A 133 4.28 4.36 53.89
CA GLU A 133 3.69 5.12 52.77
C GLU A 133 4.05 4.51 51.40
N PHE A 134 5.16 3.76 51.34
CA PHE A 134 5.60 3.03 50.14
C PHE A 134 4.71 1.82 49.78
N ALA A 135 3.93 1.28 50.73
CA ALA A 135 3.00 0.17 50.47
C ALA A 135 1.67 0.68 49.86
N GLU A 136 1.26 1.90 50.22
CA GLU A 136 0.03 2.53 49.75
C GLU A 136 0.21 3.14 48.34
N ASN A 137 1.37 3.77 48.09
CA ASN A 137 1.75 4.27 46.75
C ASN A 137 1.99 3.17 45.72
N ARG A 138 2.31 1.93 46.13
CA ARG A 138 2.51 0.79 45.21
C ARG A 138 1.23 0.42 44.44
N LYS A 139 0.08 0.44 45.12
CA LYS A 139 -1.23 0.20 44.49
C LYS A 139 -1.63 1.33 43.52
N ALA A 140 -1.28 2.57 43.83
CA ALA A 140 -1.57 3.72 42.96
C ALA A 140 -0.73 3.67 41.68
N ILE A 141 0.56 3.36 41.80
CA ILE A 141 1.48 3.20 40.65
C ILE A 141 1.02 2.05 39.74
N SER A 142 0.56 0.94 40.31
CA SER A 142 0.14 -0.19 39.48
C SER A 142 -1.27 -0.05 38.89
N HIS A 143 -2.16 0.71 39.53
CA HIS A 143 -3.41 1.16 38.92
C HIS A 143 -3.16 2.05 37.70
N ASP A 144 -2.20 2.98 37.77
CA ASP A 144 -1.81 3.84 36.64
C ASP A 144 -1.18 3.04 35.48
N ILE A 145 -0.45 1.96 35.80
CA ILE A 145 0.11 1.03 34.81
C ILE A 145 -0.99 0.21 34.13
N ALA A 146 -1.98 -0.33 34.86
CA ALA A 146 -3.16 -0.99 34.24
C ALA A 146 -3.93 -0.02 33.33
N GLN A 147 -4.19 1.20 33.81
CA GLN A 147 -4.89 2.19 33.00
C GLN A 147 -4.08 2.57 31.75
N SER A 148 -2.75 2.61 31.85
CA SER A 148 -1.86 2.78 30.70
C SER A 148 -1.96 1.62 29.71
N TYR A 149 -1.99 0.36 30.17
CA TYR A 149 -2.23 -0.82 29.32
C TYR A 149 -3.59 -0.76 28.60
N THR A 150 -4.66 -0.34 29.29
CA THR A 150 -6.00 -0.19 28.70
C THR A 150 -6.06 0.98 27.70
N ARG A 151 -5.39 2.11 27.99
CA ARG A 151 -5.26 3.26 27.09
C ARG A 151 -4.41 2.94 25.85
N ILE A 152 -3.45 2.02 25.97
CA ILE A 152 -2.61 1.54 24.85
C ILE A 152 -3.38 0.56 23.95
N LEU A 153 -4.20 -0.33 24.51
CA LEU A 153 -5.14 -1.16 23.73
C LEU A 153 -6.17 -0.30 22.98
N ALA A 154 -6.47 0.89 23.50
CA ALA A 154 -7.29 1.90 22.85
C ALA A 154 -6.53 2.83 21.88
N ASP A 155 -5.18 2.76 21.83
CA ASP A 155 -4.29 3.57 20.98
C ASP A 155 -4.30 5.08 21.35
N THR A 156 -4.41 5.42 22.65
CA THR A 156 -4.64 6.80 23.14
C THR A 156 -3.75 7.28 24.30
N GLY A 157 -2.54 6.75 24.53
CA GLY A 157 -1.70 7.24 25.66
C GLY A 157 -0.21 6.89 25.64
N GLU A 158 0.56 7.58 26.51
CA GLU A 158 1.99 7.38 26.75
C GLU A 158 2.26 5.98 27.34
N GLY A 159 3.14 5.22 26.68
CA GLY A 159 3.43 3.82 27.02
C GLY A 159 4.13 3.64 28.37
N VAL A 160 4.02 2.45 28.97
CA VAL A 160 4.67 2.09 30.24
C VAL A 160 6.18 2.35 30.16
N SER A 161 6.85 2.11 29.03
CA SER A 161 8.29 2.39 28.87
C SER A 161 8.66 3.88 28.66
N ALA A 162 7.71 4.82 28.72
CA ALA A 162 7.99 6.24 28.51
C ALA A 162 8.99 6.80 29.54
N PHE A 163 9.02 6.25 30.75
CA PHE A 163 9.96 6.65 31.80
C PHE A 163 11.42 6.23 31.52
N LEU A 164 11.67 5.25 30.63
CA LEU A 164 13.02 4.81 30.23
C LEU A 164 13.61 5.70 29.13
N MET A 165 12.77 6.43 28.40
CA MET A 165 13.17 7.22 27.23
C MET A 165 14.15 8.34 27.55
N PRO A 166 14.05 9.08 28.67
CA PRO A 166 15.04 10.11 29.00
C PRO A 166 16.46 9.56 29.13
N GLU A 167 16.65 8.41 29.80
CA GLU A 167 17.97 7.80 29.99
C GLU A 167 18.46 7.07 28.73
N LEU A 168 17.57 6.43 27.96
CA LEU A 168 17.92 5.86 26.66
C LEU A 168 18.38 6.97 25.69
N ALA A 169 17.61 8.06 25.57
CA ALA A 169 17.95 9.20 24.72
C ALA A 169 19.30 9.82 25.11
N LYS A 170 19.55 9.97 26.42
CA LYS A 170 20.83 10.45 26.95
C LYS A 170 21.98 9.49 26.65
N THR A 171 21.75 8.19 26.75
CA THR A 171 22.76 7.16 26.43
C THR A 171 23.07 7.13 24.94
N LEU A 172 22.06 7.15 24.08
CA LEU A 172 22.21 7.21 22.61
C LEU A 172 22.95 8.49 22.20
N LYS A 173 22.61 9.64 22.81
CA LYS A 173 23.30 10.91 22.56
C LYS A 173 24.76 10.87 23.01
N LYS A 174 25.04 10.31 24.19
CA LYS A 174 26.39 10.30 24.78
C LYS A 174 27.31 9.27 24.13
N ARG A 175 26.82 8.07 23.83
CA ARG A 175 27.64 6.94 23.35
C ARG A 175 27.65 6.81 21.83
N ILE A 176 26.52 7.08 21.17
CA ILE A 176 26.33 6.81 19.73
C ILE A 176 26.09 8.11 18.95
N LYS A 177 26.06 9.26 19.63
CA LYS A 177 25.82 10.60 19.06
C LYS A 177 24.47 10.74 18.33
N ILE A 178 23.48 9.91 18.67
CA ILE A 178 22.11 10.01 18.14
C ILE A 178 21.27 10.84 19.12
N LYS A 179 20.65 11.91 18.61
CA LYS A 179 19.66 12.69 19.37
C LYS A 179 18.27 12.21 18.98
N LEU A 180 17.50 11.73 19.95
CA LEU A 180 16.10 11.39 19.75
C LEU A 180 15.24 12.63 19.90
N GLU A 181 14.34 12.86 18.96
CA GLU A 181 13.27 13.85 19.07
C GLU A 181 12.09 13.27 19.89
N PRO A 182 11.15 14.10 20.39
CA PRO A 182 10.04 13.62 21.20
C PRO A 182 9.19 12.52 20.52
N GLU A 183 9.00 12.63 19.20
CA GLU A 183 8.29 11.63 18.39
C GLU A 183 9.04 10.29 18.34
N ASP A 184 10.37 10.31 18.24
CA ASP A 184 11.21 9.09 18.26
C ASP A 184 11.10 8.40 19.62
N CYS A 185 11.13 9.16 20.71
CA CYS A 185 10.94 8.65 22.07
C CYS A 185 9.57 7.98 22.24
N GLN A 186 8.51 8.57 21.68
CA GLN A 186 7.17 8.00 21.74
C GLN A 186 7.09 6.69 20.95
N GLN A 187 7.63 6.65 19.72
CA GLN A 187 7.64 5.45 18.89
C GLN A 187 8.48 4.32 19.51
N LEU A 188 9.67 4.64 20.02
CA LEU A 188 10.52 3.66 20.68
C LEU A 188 9.87 3.10 21.94
N SER A 189 9.19 3.94 22.73
CA SER A 189 8.42 3.48 23.88
C SER A 189 7.33 2.48 23.46
N LEU A 190 6.57 2.79 22.41
CA LEU A 190 5.55 1.86 21.91
C LEU A 190 6.16 0.53 21.43
N LEU A 191 7.31 0.57 20.75
CA LEU A 191 8.00 -0.63 20.28
C LEU A 191 8.52 -1.49 21.43
N LEU A 192 9.16 -0.89 22.44
CA LEU A 192 9.66 -1.58 23.62
C LEU A 192 8.52 -2.22 24.41
N THR A 193 7.45 -1.46 24.68
CA THR A 193 6.27 -1.98 25.38
C THR A 193 5.66 -3.18 24.64
N ARG A 194 5.64 -3.18 23.30
CA ARG A 194 5.18 -4.34 22.51
C ARG A 194 6.09 -5.56 22.65
N GLN A 195 7.40 -5.36 22.76
CA GLN A 195 8.33 -6.47 23.01
C GLN A 195 8.17 -7.02 24.43
N ASP A 196 7.91 -6.16 25.42
CA ASP A 196 7.65 -6.60 26.80
C ASP A 196 6.41 -7.49 26.89
N VAL A 197 5.33 -7.14 26.19
CA VAL A 197 4.13 -8.00 26.09
C VAL A 197 4.45 -9.36 25.47
N LEU A 198 5.30 -9.39 24.44
CA LEU A 198 5.74 -10.64 23.82
C LEU A 198 6.57 -11.48 24.79
N LEU A 199 7.51 -10.87 25.50
CA LEU A 199 8.35 -11.56 26.49
C LEU A 199 7.50 -12.17 27.61
N ASN A 200 6.51 -11.45 28.13
CA ASN A 200 5.61 -11.98 29.15
C ASN A 200 4.84 -13.22 28.65
N ARG A 201 4.36 -13.21 27.40
CA ARG A 201 3.68 -14.39 26.81
C ARG A 201 4.63 -15.57 26.64
N VAL A 202 5.90 -15.31 26.27
CA VAL A 202 6.93 -16.34 26.17
C VAL A 202 7.20 -16.96 27.55
N GLU A 203 7.31 -16.14 28.59
CA GLU A 203 7.51 -16.61 29.96
C GLU A 203 6.35 -17.46 30.47
N GLU A 204 5.10 -17.08 30.16
CA GLU A 204 3.92 -17.90 30.46
C GLU A 204 4.01 -19.29 29.80
N GLN A 205 4.39 -19.35 28.52
CA GLN A 205 4.54 -20.62 27.80
C GLN A 205 5.64 -21.51 28.38
N ILE A 206 6.78 -20.91 28.75
CA ILE A 206 7.89 -21.60 29.40
C ILE A 206 7.44 -22.26 30.70
N LEU A 207 6.63 -21.56 31.49
CA LEU A 207 6.09 -22.10 32.75
C LEU A 207 5.09 -23.25 32.52
N ASP A 208 4.43 -23.27 31.37
CA ASP A 208 3.60 -24.39 30.91
C ASP A 208 4.41 -25.52 30.25
N GLY A 209 5.74 -25.40 30.21
CA GLY A 209 6.67 -26.39 29.66
C GLY A 209 6.87 -26.28 28.15
N ASN A 210 6.35 -25.25 27.50
CA ASN A 210 6.52 -24.98 26.07
C ASN A 210 7.66 -23.98 25.83
N TRP A 211 8.71 -24.42 25.16
CA TRP A 211 9.92 -23.64 24.89
C TRP A 211 10.01 -23.13 23.44
N ASP A 212 9.09 -23.55 22.56
CA ASP A 212 9.19 -23.33 21.11
C ASP A 212 9.23 -21.85 20.75
N GLU A 213 8.40 -21.03 21.40
CA GLU A 213 8.33 -19.59 21.13
C GLU A 213 9.61 -18.87 21.60
N LEU A 214 10.22 -19.28 22.72
CA LEU A 214 11.50 -18.73 23.17
C LEU A 214 12.60 -19.01 22.14
N GLU A 215 12.68 -20.25 21.65
CA GLU A 215 13.67 -20.66 20.66
C GLU A 215 13.50 -19.90 19.35
N HIS A 216 12.26 -19.78 18.86
CA HIS A 216 11.92 -19.01 17.67
C HIS A 216 12.30 -17.52 17.81
N GLN A 217 11.99 -16.89 18.95
CA GLN A 217 12.38 -15.48 19.17
C GLN A 217 13.91 -15.33 19.30
N ARG A 218 14.61 -16.28 19.93
CA ARG A 218 16.08 -16.26 20.05
C ARG A 218 16.75 -16.33 18.67
N GLU A 219 16.30 -17.24 17.81
CA GLU A 219 16.78 -17.33 16.43
C GLU A 219 16.52 -16.05 15.63
N ARG A 220 15.31 -15.49 15.78
CA ARG A 220 14.93 -14.23 15.13
C ARG A 220 15.84 -13.08 15.57
N VAL A 221 16.08 -12.91 16.87
CA VAL A 221 16.94 -11.83 17.40
C VAL A 221 18.38 -12.01 16.94
N ASN A 222 18.94 -13.22 17.01
CA ASN A 222 20.30 -13.49 16.53
C ASN A 222 20.45 -13.19 15.04
N ARG A 223 19.43 -13.51 14.23
CA ARG A 223 19.41 -13.18 12.81
C ARG A 223 19.37 -11.66 12.58
N LEU A 224 18.55 -10.94 13.34
CA LEU A 224 18.45 -9.48 13.22
C LEU A 224 19.75 -8.79 13.62
N LEU A 225 20.43 -9.25 14.68
CA LEU A 225 21.69 -8.68 15.15
C LEU A 225 22.87 -8.92 14.19
N THR A 226 22.79 -9.95 13.35
CA THR A 226 23.84 -10.30 12.38
C THR A 226 23.58 -9.74 10.99
N THR A 227 22.37 -9.24 10.71
CA THR A 227 22.00 -8.68 9.41
C THR A 227 22.34 -7.19 9.35
N SER A 228 22.89 -6.73 8.22
CA SER A 228 23.08 -5.30 7.97
C SER A 228 21.72 -4.59 7.91
N PHE A 229 21.53 -3.61 8.79
CA PHE A 229 20.31 -2.80 8.85
C PHE A 229 20.33 -1.71 7.79
N TYR A 230 19.31 -1.67 6.95
CA TYR A 230 19.10 -0.61 5.97
C TYR A 230 17.64 -0.17 6.04
N ASP A 231 17.42 1.09 6.42
CA ASP A 231 16.07 1.62 6.54
C ASP A 231 15.43 1.88 5.16
N LEU A 232 14.13 1.61 5.07
CA LEU A 232 13.38 1.66 3.83
C LEU A 232 13.44 3.04 3.16
N LYS A 233 13.44 4.14 3.93
CA LYS A 233 13.53 5.50 3.38
C LYS A 233 14.87 5.73 2.68
N THR A 234 15.98 5.32 3.28
CA THR A 234 17.29 5.42 2.64
C THR A 234 17.34 4.60 1.35
N VAL A 235 16.88 3.34 1.39
CA VAL A 235 16.84 2.47 0.20
C VAL A 235 15.95 3.05 -0.90
N ILE A 236 14.79 3.61 -0.54
CA ILE A 236 13.88 4.25 -1.49
C ILE A 236 14.53 5.49 -2.13
N ASN A 237 15.23 6.31 -1.37
CA ASN A 237 15.91 7.49 -1.92
C ASN A 237 16.99 7.06 -2.93
N SER A 238 17.84 6.10 -2.57
CA SER A 238 18.86 5.57 -3.50
C SER A 238 18.23 4.92 -4.74
N TYR A 239 17.10 4.24 -4.56
CA TYR A 239 16.33 3.69 -5.68
C TYR A 239 15.78 4.79 -6.61
N MET A 240 15.25 5.88 -6.05
CA MET A 240 14.73 7.01 -6.84
C MET A 240 15.83 7.66 -7.66
N ASP A 241 17.00 7.88 -7.07
CA ASP A 241 18.18 8.40 -7.75
C ASP A 241 18.64 7.45 -8.86
N TYR A 242 18.72 6.15 -8.57
CA TYR A 242 19.02 5.13 -9.56
C TYR A 242 18.01 5.12 -10.72
N TYR A 243 16.71 5.23 -10.42
CA TYR A 243 15.64 5.20 -11.41
C TYR A 243 15.71 6.38 -12.38
N ILE A 244 15.99 7.58 -11.88
CA ILE A 244 16.12 8.79 -12.68
C ILE A 244 17.35 8.72 -13.58
N ASN A 245 18.50 8.31 -13.01
CA ASN A 245 19.76 8.24 -13.75
C ASN A 245 19.79 7.08 -14.77
N SER A 246 19.07 6.00 -14.50
CA SER A 246 18.95 4.86 -15.42
C SER A 246 18.06 5.15 -16.63
N LYS A 247 17.30 6.26 -16.62
CA LYS A 247 16.36 6.60 -17.68
C LYS A 247 16.44 8.10 -18.03
N PRO A 248 17.38 8.50 -18.91
CA PRO A 248 17.64 9.92 -19.19
C PRO A 248 16.42 10.67 -19.78
N ASN A 249 15.51 9.98 -20.47
CA ASN A 249 14.38 10.58 -21.19
C ASN A 249 12.99 10.27 -20.56
N VAL A 250 12.91 10.10 -19.24
CA VAL A 250 11.62 9.86 -18.57
C VAL A 250 10.77 11.12 -18.58
N LYS A 251 9.52 10.98 -19.06
CA LYS A 251 8.52 12.05 -19.03
C LYS A 251 8.28 12.52 -17.58
N PRO A 252 8.09 13.83 -17.33
CA PRO A 252 7.87 14.37 -15.98
C PRO A 252 6.82 13.60 -15.18
N GLY A 253 5.63 13.37 -15.76
CA GLY A 253 4.57 12.63 -15.07
C GLY A 253 4.95 11.21 -14.63
N THR A 254 5.81 10.50 -15.37
CA THR A 254 6.28 9.17 -14.96
C THR A 254 7.29 9.23 -13.81
N LYS A 255 8.00 10.36 -13.64
CA LYS A 255 8.81 10.62 -12.44
C LYS A 255 7.90 10.94 -11.25
N ASP A 256 6.85 11.72 -11.48
CA ASP A 256 5.88 12.08 -10.44
C ASP A 256 5.13 10.84 -9.93
N ASP A 257 4.66 9.98 -10.83
CA ASP A 257 4.03 8.69 -10.49
C ASP A 257 4.95 7.84 -9.62
N MET A 258 6.22 7.70 -10.02
CA MET A 258 7.24 6.99 -9.25
C MET A 258 7.42 7.58 -7.84
N ALA A 259 7.43 8.91 -7.72
CA ALA A 259 7.63 9.58 -6.43
C ALA A 259 6.41 9.41 -5.53
N VAL A 260 5.21 9.48 -6.08
CA VAL A 260 3.95 9.22 -5.37
C VAL A 260 3.89 7.78 -4.88
N GLU A 261 4.28 6.82 -5.72
CA GLU A 261 4.33 5.40 -5.34
C GLU A 261 5.31 5.14 -4.19
N CYS A 262 6.53 5.66 -4.28
CA CYS A 262 7.53 5.55 -3.22
C CYS A 262 7.06 6.20 -1.91
N ARG A 263 6.48 7.40 -1.98
CA ARG A 263 5.91 8.09 -0.81
C ARG A 263 4.78 7.31 -0.19
N THR A 264 3.91 6.71 -1.00
CA THR A 264 2.80 5.89 -0.51
C THR A 264 3.29 4.66 0.27
N LEU A 265 4.38 4.02 -0.17
CA LEU A 265 4.98 2.91 0.56
C LEU A 265 5.52 3.38 1.93
N LEU A 266 6.18 4.55 1.97
CA LEU A 266 6.64 5.15 3.23
C LEU A 266 5.48 5.57 4.15
N ASP A 267 4.38 6.09 3.60
CA ASP A 267 3.18 6.43 4.38
C ASP A 267 2.55 5.19 5.04
N ILE A 268 2.65 4.00 4.42
CA ILE A 268 2.06 2.75 4.93
C ILE A 268 2.99 2.05 5.93
N PHE A 269 4.28 2.01 5.64
CA PHE A 269 5.25 1.23 6.42
C PHE A 269 6.09 2.06 7.38
N GLY A 270 6.30 3.34 7.11
CA GLY A 270 7.37 4.12 7.74
C GLY A 270 8.74 3.68 7.23
N SER A 271 9.79 4.09 7.94
CA SER A 271 11.18 3.70 7.63
C SER A 271 11.61 2.45 8.39
N ILE A 272 10.93 1.33 8.14
CA ILE A 272 11.29 0.02 8.70
C ILE A 272 12.54 -0.56 8.02
N ASP A 273 13.11 -1.62 8.58
CA ASP A 273 14.20 -2.35 7.94
C ASP A 273 13.77 -2.94 6.58
N ILE A 274 14.67 -2.93 5.60
CA ILE A 274 14.41 -3.45 4.26
C ILE A 274 14.10 -4.96 4.26
N ASN A 275 14.67 -5.75 5.17
CA ASN A 275 14.35 -7.17 5.30
C ASN A 275 12.97 -7.37 5.92
N GLU A 276 12.54 -6.51 6.84
CA GLU A 276 11.17 -6.51 7.37
C GLU A 276 10.16 -6.16 6.27
N PHE A 277 10.49 -5.20 5.41
CA PHE A 277 9.72 -4.87 4.22
C PHE A 277 9.67 -6.03 3.21
N ASN A 278 10.72 -6.87 3.12
CA ASN A 278 10.79 -8.06 2.26
C ASN A 278 10.24 -9.34 2.94
N THR A 279 9.05 -9.26 3.56
CA THR A 279 8.36 -10.41 4.19
C THR A 279 6.94 -10.62 3.66
N MET A 280 6.41 -11.84 3.74
CA MET A 280 5.01 -12.12 3.37
C MET A 280 4.01 -11.39 4.27
N ALA A 281 4.38 -11.09 5.52
CA ALA A 281 3.59 -10.26 6.42
C ALA A 281 3.48 -8.82 5.89
N ALA A 282 4.59 -8.24 5.41
CA ALA A 282 4.60 -6.93 4.76
C ALA A 282 3.77 -6.93 3.47
N VAL A 283 3.92 -7.92 2.59
CA VAL A 283 3.08 -8.07 1.39
C VAL A 283 1.59 -8.07 1.74
N THR A 284 1.20 -8.87 2.74
CA THR A 284 -0.19 -8.98 3.21
C THR A 284 -0.69 -7.65 3.77
N LYS A 285 0.13 -6.96 4.57
CA LYS A 285 -0.19 -5.63 5.10
C LYS A 285 -0.39 -4.62 3.97
N LEU A 286 0.52 -4.57 2.99
CA LEU A 286 0.41 -3.67 1.84
C LEU A 286 -0.88 -3.93 1.07
N LYS A 287 -1.15 -5.19 0.69
CA LYS A 287 -2.38 -5.55 -0.04
C LYS A 287 -3.64 -5.17 0.74
N ARG A 288 -3.71 -5.46 2.03
CA ARG A 288 -4.87 -5.10 2.88
C ARG A 288 -5.08 -3.59 2.96
N THR A 289 -4.00 -2.81 3.06
CA THR A 289 -4.09 -1.34 3.10
C THR A 289 -4.48 -0.76 1.74
N LEU A 290 -3.93 -1.27 0.64
CA LEU A 290 -4.25 -0.82 -0.72
C LEU A 290 -5.72 -1.02 -1.10
N LEU A 291 -6.35 -2.12 -0.65
CA LEU A 291 -7.78 -2.36 -0.85
C LEU A 291 -8.69 -1.34 -0.14
N LYS A 292 -8.15 -0.56 0.81
CA LYS A 292 -8.86 0.48 1.56
C LYS A 292 -8.26 1.87 1.32
N TYR A 293 -7.33 1.99 0.37
CA TYR A 293 -6.56 3.22 0.20
C TYR A 293 -7.41 4.28 -0.51
N PRO A 294 -7.52 5.49 0.07
CA PRO A 294 -8.39 6.53 -0.46
C PRO A 294 -7.86 7.09 -1.79
N LYS A 295 -8.77 7.27 -2.74
CA LYS A 295 -8.49 7.93 -4.01
C LYS A 295 -8.12 9.40 -3.76
N ASN A 296 -7.05 9.86 -4.40
CA ASN A 296 -6.52 11.23 -4.26
C ASN A 296 -6.23 11.60 -2.78
N LYS A 297 -5.61 10.67 -2.03
CA LYS A 297 -5.32 10.82 -0.58
C LYS A 297 -4.74 12.19 -0.24
N VAL A 298 -3.69 12.60 -0.96
CA VAL A 298 -2.97 13.85 -0.69
C VAL A 298 -3.87 15.06 -0.91
N GLN A 299 -4.63 15.07 -2.01
CA GLN A 299 -5.50 16.19 -2.35
C GLN A 299 -6.72 16.30 -1.42
N ARG A 300 -7.23 15.17 -0.90
CA ARG A 300 -8.44 15.15 -0.06
C ARG A 300 -8.16 15.24 1.44
N TYR A 301 -7.06 14.67 1.91
CA TYR A 301 -6.77 14.50 3.33
C TYR A 301 -5.43 15.09 3.77
N GLY A 302 -4.64 15.66 2.84
CA GLY A 302 -3.34 16.25 3.12
C GLY A 302 -2.39 15.25 3.80
N ASP A 303 -1.83 15.69 4.93
CA ASP A 303 -0.84 14.95 5.70
C ASP A 303 -1.44 13.97 6.71
N LYS A 304 -2.78 13.81 6.76
CA LYS A 304 -3.41 12.80 7.61
C LYS A 304 -2.82 11.41 7.32
N SER A 305 -2.52 10.65 8.37
CA SER A 305 -2.00 9.29 8.22
C SER A 305 -3.05 8.37 7.59
N ILE A 306 -2.59 7.39 6.80
CA ILE A 306 -3.49 6.41 6.18
C ILE A 306 -4.30 5.63 7.22
N HIS A 307 -3.69 5.34 8.37
CA HIS A 307 -4.33 4.64 9.49
C HIS A 307 -5.47 5.48 10.09
N ALA A 308 -5.27 6.80 10.26
CA ALA A 308 -6.31 7.68 10.75
C ALA A 308 -7.49 7.78 9.76
N ILE A 309 -7.21 7.87 8.46
CA ILE A 309 -8.26 7.92 7.43
C ILE A 309 -9.10 6.64 7.44
N ILE A 310 -8.46 5.47 7.43
CA ILE A 310 -9.16 4.17 7.44
C ILE A 310 -9.98 3.99 8.72
N LYS A 311 -9.53 4.53 9.85
CA LYS A 311 -10.21 4.39 11.15
C LYS A 311 -11.40 5.34 11.32
N HIS A 312 -11.29 6.58 10.84
CA HIS A 312 -12.23 7.65 11.20
C HIS A 312 -13.12 8.13 10.05
N GLU A 313 -12.70 7.98 8.81
CA GLU A 313 -13.45 8.47 7.65
C GLU A 313 -14.36 7.35 7.09
N ARG A 314 -15.58 7.70 6.66
CA ARG A 314 -16.53 6.74 6.06
C ARG A 314 -16.97 7.18 4.67
N GLY A 315 -17.33 6.20 3.83
CA GLY A 315 -17.92 6.45 2.50
C GLY A 315 -16.97 7.11 1.49
N TYR A 316 -15.66 7.05 1.70
CA TYR A 316 -14.69 7.62 0.77
C TYR A 316 -14.43 6.69 -0.43
N GLU A 317 -14.15 7.29 -1.59
CA GLU A 317 -13.73 6.54 -2.77
C GLU A 317 -12.35 5.91 -2.58
N ILE A 318 -12.21 4.66 -3.03
CA ILE A 318 -10.95 3.91 -2.96
C ILE A 318 -10.26 3.88 -4.32
N ILE A 319 -8.95 3.62 -4.31
CA ILE A 319 -8.19 3.40 -5.55
C ILE A 319 -8.66 2.14 -6.28
N GLY A 320 -8.53 2.13 -7.60
CA GLY A 320 -8.79 0.93 -8.40
C GLY A 320 -7.69 -0.12 -8.26
N VAL A 321 -8.02 -1.39 -8.54
CA VAL A 321 -7.10 -2.53 -8.46
C VAL A 321 -5.85 -2.35 -9.32
N LYS A 322 -5.99 -1.71 -10.49
CA LYS A 322 -4.86 -1.39 -11.38
C LYS A 322 -3.87 -0.43 -10.72
N THR A 323 -4.36 0.62 -10.07
CA THR A 323 -3.53 1.55 -9.29
C THR A 323 -2.87 0.85 -8.10
N ALA A 324 -3.61 -0.02 -7.40
CA ALA A 324 -3.05 -0.86 -6.34
C ALA A 324 -1.89 -1.73 -6.84
N ASN A 325 -2.01 -2.29 -8.04
CA ASN A 325 -0.96 -3.08 -8.68
C ASN A 325 0.27 -2.25 -9.08
N GLU A 326 0.14 -0.95 -9.39
CA GLU A 326 1.32 -0.09 -9.63
C GLU A 326 2.14 0.10 -8.35
N TYR A 327 1.50 0.27 -7.19
CA TYR A 327 2.22 0.31 -5.90
C TYR A 327 2.93 -1.03 -5.58
N LEU A 328 2.30 -2.18 -5.88
CA LEU A 328 2.93 -3.50 -5.72
C LEU A 328 4.12 -3.69 -6.67
N LYS A 329 4.01 -3.24 -7.91
CA LYS A 329 5.12 -3.24 -8.88
C LYS A 329 6.27 -2.35 -8.39
N ARG A 330 5.97 -1.20 -7.77
CA ARG A 330 6.98 -0.32 -7.17
C ARG A 330 7.69 -1.01 -6.01
N ALA A 331 6.95 -1.61 -5.08
CA ALA A 331 7.52 -2.38 -3.96
C ALA A 331 8.46 -3.48 -4.46
N LYS A 332 8.03 -4.25 -5.46
CA LYS A 332 8.89 -5.23 -6.15
C LYS A 332 10.16 -4.59 -6.71
N ALA A 333 10.06 -3.46 -7.39
CA ALA A 333 11.20 -2.82 -8.02
C ALA A 333 12.23 -2.28 -7.01
N ILE A 334 11.76 -1.80 -5.83
CA ILE A 334 12.63 -1.38 -4.72
C ILE A 334 13.40 -2.58 -4.16
N ILE A 335 12.73 -3.71 -3.92
CA ILE A 335 13.39 -4.94 -3.45
C ILE A 335 14.34 -5.51 -4.50
N ASP A 336 13.99 -5.48 -5.79
CA ASP A 336 14.89 -5.89 -6.87
C ASP A 336 16.17 -5.03 -6.88
N TYR A 337 16.04 -3.72 -6.64
CA TYR A 337 17.19 -2.81 -6.50
C TYR A 337 18.01 -3.14 -5.25
N ALA A 338 17.38 -3.31 -4.09
CA ALA A 338 18.05 -3.68 -2.85
C ALA A 338 18.84 -4.99 -2.99
N GLY A 339 18.31 -5.98 -3.71
CA GLY A 339 19.01 -7.22 -4.01
C GLY A 339 20.23 -7.02 -4.91
N LYS A 340 20.15 -6.14 -5.93
CA LYS A 340 21.30 -5.80 -6.79
C LYS A 340 22.43 -5.10 -6.03
N GLU A 341 22.06 -4.19 -5.13
CA GLU A 341 22.98 -3.49 -4.22
C GLU A 341 23.46 -4.36 -3.05
N LYS A 342 23.01 -5.63 -2.98
CA LYS A 342 23.33 -6.60 -1.90
C LYS A 342 22.92 -6.11 -0.50
N LEU A 343 21.90 -5.26 -0.41
CA LEU A 343 21.31 -4.79 0.85
C LEU A 343 20.41 -5.85 1.49
N ILE A 344 19.96 -6.82 0.68
CA ILE A 344 19.22 -8.00 1.10
C ILE A 344 19.84 -9.24 0.47
N GLN A 345 19.77 -10.37 1.19
CA GLN A 345 20.25 -11.67 0.70
C GLN A 345 19.10 -12.61 0.32
N SER A 346 17.89 -12.32 0.79
CA SER A 346 16.69 -13.11 0.50
C SER A 346 16.12 -12.80 -0.88
N ALA A 347 15.38 -13.75 -1.42
CA ALA A 347 14.65 -13.56 -2.66
C ALA A 347 13.57 -12.47 -2.51
N ASN A 348 13.22 -11.82 -3.62
CA ASN A 348 12.18 -10.80 -3.63
C ASN A 348 10.79 -11.44 -3.45
N VAL A 349 10.14 -11.18 -2.30
CA VAL A 349 8.82 -11.76 -1.97
C VAL A 349 7.68 -11.10 -2.73
N TYR A 350 7.87 -9.90 -3.30
CA TYR A 350 6.86 -9.20 -4.09
C TYR A 350 6.79 -9.71 -5.54
N LYS A 351 7.65 -10.65 -5.93
CA LYS A 351 7.65 -11.21 -7.28
C LYS A 351 6.39 -12.05 -7.52
N GLY A 352 5.54 -11.58 -8.44
CA GLY A 352 4.27 -12.24 -8.78
C GLY A 352 3.11 -11.81 -7.88
N GLU A 353 3.36 -10.95 -6.89
CA GLU A 353 2.35 -10.48 -5.95
C GLU A 353 1.53 -9.33 -6.55
N LEU A 354 0.58 -9.66 -7.40
CA LEU A 354 -0.40 -8.72 -7.95
C LEU A 354 -1.82 -9.17 -7.57
N PHE A 355 -2.73 -8.21 -7.47
CA PHE A 355 -4.15 -8.51 -7.50
C PHE A 355 -4.53 -9.02 -8.87
N ARG A 356 -5.38 -10.06 -8.91
CA ARG A 356 -6.00 -10.50 -10.16
C ARG A 356 -6.88 -9.36 -10.67
N VAL A 357 -6.65 -8.98 -11.92
CA VAL A 357 -7.46 -7.98 -12.62
C VAL A 357 -8.34 -8.77 -13.57
N GLU A 358 -9.65 -8.75 -13.37
CA GLU A 358 -10.58 -9.03 -14.46
C GLU A 358 -10.44 -7.89 -15.47
N VAL A 359 -10.38 -8.23 -16.76
CA VAL A 359 -10.08 -7.31 -17.86
C VAL A 359 -10.83 -5.98 -17.66
N ALA A 360 -10.07 -4.89 -17.49
CA ALA A 360 -10.58 -3.62 -16.98
C ALA A 360 -11.65 -2.99 -17.88
N GLU A 361 -12.58 -2.22 -17.29
CA GLU A 361 -13.61 -1.44 -17.99
C GLU A 361 -13.07 -0.54 -19.13
N GLU A 362 -11.79 -0.14 -19.08
CA GLU A 362 -11.14 0.60 -20.18
C GLU A 362 -11.03 -0.21 -21.49
N GLU A 363 -10.89 -1.54 -21.40
CA GLU A 363 -10.97 -2.46 -22.55
C GLU A 363 -12.43 -2.88 -22.84
N GLN A 364 -13.35 -2.59 -21.92
CA GLN A 364 -14.80 -2.79 -22.09
C GLN A 364 -15.52 -1.51 -22.54
N ARG A 365 -14.80 -0.39 -22.80
CA ARG A 365 -15.46 0.85 -23.22
C ARG A 365 -16.22 0.56 -24.51
N PRO A 366 -17.54 0.75 -24.53
CA PRO A 366 -18.33 0.45 -25.70
C PRO A 366 -17.86 1.32 -26.87
N ALA A 367 -17.77 0.69 -28.04
CA ALA A 367 -17.63 1.41 -29.30
C ALA A 367 -18.87 2.27 -29.53
N TYR A 368 -18.71 3.37 -30.26
CA TYR A 368 -19.85 4.09 -30.83
C TYR A 368 -20.54 3.19 -31.84
N ASP A 369 -21.85 3.05 -31.69
CA ASP A 369 -22.70 2.35 -32.63
C ASP A 369 -23.16 3.29 -33.76
N LYS A 370 -23.88 2.75 -34.74
CA LYS A 370 -24.41 3.51 -35.89
C LYS A 370 -25.16 4.77 -35.45
N ARG A 371 -26.02 4.66 -34.42
CA ARG A 371 -26.82 5.79 -33.95
C ARG A 371 -25.95 6.85 -33.31
N ASP A 372 -24.95 6.48 -32.50
CA ASP A 372 -24.03 7.48 -31.97
C ASP A 372 -23.23 8.17 -33.08
N ILE A 373 -22.85 7.44 -34.15
CA ILE A 373 -22.13 8.03 -35.29
C ILE A 373 -23.03 9.02 -36.04
N GLU A 374 -24.30 8.67 -36.29
CA GLU A 374 -25.28 9.58 -36.90
C GLU A 374 -25.46 10.85 -36.06
N GLN A 375 -25.57 10.72 -34.74
CA GLN A 375 -25.67 11.86 -33.81
C GLN A 375 -24.37 12.66 -33.75
N LEU A 376 -23.21 12.00 -33.84
CA LEU A 376 -21.92 12.67 -33.89
C LEU A 376 -21.80 13.53 -35.15
N VAL A 377 -22.17 12.99 -36.31
CA VAL A 377 -22.17 13.72 -37.58
C VAL A 377 -23.13 14.90 -37.52
N ASP A 378 -24.36 14.68 -37.06
CA ASP A 378 -25.34 15.76 -36.86
C ASP A 378 -24.81 16.87 -35.94
N ALA A 379 -24.19 16.49 -34.82
CA ALA A 379 -23.60 17.43 -33.89
C ALA A 379 -22.41 18.20 -34.50
N LEU A 380 -21.54 17.54 -35.27
CA LEU A 380 -20.42 18.19 -35.96
C LEU A 380 -20.89 19.22 -36.99
N CYS A 381 -22.01 18.93 -37.67
CA CYS A 381 -22.59 19.81 -38.68
C CYS A 381 -23.40 20.96 -38.09
N THR A 382 -24.05 20.78 -36.94
CA THR A 382 -25.03 21.76 -36.43
C THR A 382 -24.57 22.54 -35.19
N GLN A 383 -23.65 22.00 -34.39
CA GLN A 383 -23.29 22.58 -33.10
C GLN A 383 -21.98 23.37 -33.17
N PRO A 384 -21.78 24.33 -32.26
CA PRO A 384 -20.48 24.97 -32.08
C PRO A 384 -19.46 23.94 -31.57
N LEU A 385 -18.28 23.91 -32.16
CA LEU A 385 -17.20 22.99 -31.76
C LEU A 385 -16.36 23.53 -30.60
N TRP A 386 -16.88 24.51 -29.87
CA TRP A 386 -16.25 25.14 -28.72
C TRP A 386 -17.33 25.49 -27.70
N HIS A 387 -16.92 25.60 -26.43
CA HIS A 387 -17.83 25.95 -25.33
C HIS A 387 -17.40 27.25 -24.64
N TYR A 388 -16.09 27.44 -24.46
CA TYR A 388 -15.50 28.66 -23.92
C TYR A 388 -14.26 29.05 -24.73
N GLY A 389 -14.02 30.36 -24.85
CA GLY A 389 -12.88 30.93 -25.56
C GLY A 389 -13.09 31.04 -27.07
N GLU A 390 -11.98 31.24 -27.78
CA GLU A 390 -11.94 31.41 -29.23
C GLU A 390 -12.53 30.19 -29.97
N PRO A 391 -13.27 30.41 -31.07
CA PRO A 391 -13.72 29.33 -31.95
C PRO A 391 -12.59 28.38 -32.34
N LYS A 392 -12.89 27.08 -32.33
CA LYS A 392 -11.96 26.01 -32.70
C LYS A 392 -12.55 25.15 -33.81
N PRO A 393 -12.77 25.70 -35.02
CA PRO A 393 -13.34 24.95 -36.13
C PRO A 393 -12.51 23.70 -36.47
N GLU A 394 -11.19 23.72 -36.24
CA GLU A 394 -10.29 22.59 -36.50
C GLU A 394 -10.64 21.32 -35.71
N ARG A 395 -11.48 21.40 -34.66
CA ARG A 395 -11.98 20.21 -33.95
C ARG A 395 -12.83 19.32 -34.83
N PHE A 396 -13.40 19.85 -35.92
CA PHE A 396 -14.07 19.08 -36.96
C PHE A 396 -13.13 17.99 -37.50
N TRP A 397 -11.95 18.41 -37.99
CA TRP A 397 -10.91 17.50 -38.49
C TRP A 397 -10.39 16.56 -37.39
N LEU A 398 -10.26 17.05 -36.17
CA LEU A 398 -9.77 16.23 -35.04
C LEU A 398 -10.68 15.02 -34.81
N ILE A 399 -12.00 15.23 -34.79
CA ILE A 399 -12.98 14.16 -34.57
C ILE A 399 -13.04 13.21 -35.77
N LEU A 400 -13.03 13.73 -37.01
CA LEU A 400 -13.01 12.88 -38.19
C LEU A 400 -11.75 12.02 -38.26
N ILE A 401 -10.57 12.55 -37.90
CA ILE A 401 -9.34 11.74 -37.82
C ILE A 401 -9.45 10.67 -36.72
N ALA A 402 -10.06 10.99 -35.57
CA ALA A 402 -10.27 10.01 -34.50
C ALA A 402 -11.22 8.88 -34.94
N LEU A 403 -12.27 9.20 -35.70
CA LEU A 403 -13.26 8.26 -36.21
C LEU A 403 -12.72 7.40 -37.37
N LEU A 404 -12.09 8.03 -38.37
CA LEU A 404 -11.69 7.39 -39.63
C LEU A 404 -10.32 6.69 -39.56
N HIS A 405 -9.46 7.10 -38.63
CA HIS A 405 -8.10 6.56 -38.52
C HIS A 405 -7.76 6.00 -37.14
N GLY A 406 -8.66 6.15 -36.16
CA GLY A 406 -8.46 5.68 -34.80
C GLY A 406 -7.20 6.24 -34.15
N LEU A 407 -6.65 7.37 -34.60
CA LEU A 407 -5.39 7.89 -34.06
C LEU A 407 -5.54 8.29 -32.59
N ARG A 408 -4.48 8.10 -31.79
CA ARG A 408 -4.48 8.58 -30.40
C ARG A 408 -4.58 10.10 -30.41
N LEU A 409 -5.42 10.66 -29.54
CA LEU A 409 -5.63 12.11 -29.44
C LEU A 409 -4.31 12.90 -29.38
N GLY A 410 -3.34 12.42 -28.61
CA GLY A 410 -2.00 13.03 -28.54
C GLY A 410 -1.25 13.09 -29.86
N ASN A 411 -1.39 12.07 -30.70
CA ASN A 411 -0.81 12.09 -32.04
C ASN A 411 -1.52 13.13 -32.91
N ILE A 412 -2.85 13.16 -32.90
CA ILE A 412 -3.66 14.12 -33.67
C ILE A 412 -3.27 15.55 -33.29
N THR A 413 -3.33 15.90 -32.00
CA THR A 413 -3.03 17.25 -31.50
C THR A 413 -1.56 17.68 -31.71
N SER A 414 -0.67 16.73 -32.03
CA SER A 414 0.74 17.02 -32.31
C SER A 414 1.06 17.20 -33.79
N LEU A 415 0.12 16.93 -34.70
CA LEU A 415 0.34 17.01 -36.14
C LEU A 415 0.71 18.43 -36.58
N LYS A 416 1.68 18.49 -37.48
CA LYS A 416 2.12 19.71 -38.16
C LYS A 416 1.88 19.62 -39.67
N LYS A 417 1.93 20.75 -40.37
CA LYS A 417 1.90 20.80 -41.84
C LYS A 417 2.98 19.89 -42.43
N SER A 418 4.19 19.95 -41.87
CA SER A 418 5.31 19.07 -42.26
C SER A 418 5.08 17.56 -42.01
N ASP A 419 4.04 17.15 -41.28
CA ASP A 419 3.67 15.75 -41.09
C ASP A 419 2.63 15.24 -42.11
N ILE A 420 2.08 16.12 -42.96
CA ILE A 420 1.17 15.74 -44.05
C ILE A 420 1.99 15.67 -45.32
N GLN A 421 2.22 14.45 -45.83
CA GLN A 421 3.16 14.20 -46.92
C GLN A 421 2.58 13.24 -47.95
N GLN A 422 3.08 13.30 -49.17
CA GLN A 422 2.85 12.25 -50.17
C GLN A 422 3.98 11.22 -50.12
N THR A 423 3.63 9.94 -50.30
CA THR A 423 4.62 8.90 -50.58
C THR A 423 5.17 9.06 -52.01
N ASP A 424 6.23 8.32 -52.35
CA ASP A 424 6.79 8.28 -53.71
C ASP A 424 5.76 7.86 -54.78
N LYS A 425 4.61 7.29 -54.37
CA LYS A 425 3.50 6.87 -55.23
C LYS A 425 2.33 7.87 -55.28
N GLY A 426 2.44 9.01 -54.61
CA GLY A 426 1.40 10.04 -54.56
C GLY A 426 0.35 9.84 -53.45
N THR A 427 0.46 8.80 -52.62
CA THR A 427 -0.49 8.56 -51.52
C THR A 427 -0.25 9.55 -50.38
N TRP A 428 -1.27 10.34 -50.01
CA TRP A 428 -1.20 11.21 -48.83
C TRP A 428 -1.17 10.39 -47.52
N VAL A 429 -0.27 10.77 -46.61
CA VAL A 429 -0.07 10.10 -45.32
C VAL A 429 0.07 11.10 -44.16
N PHE A 430 -0.43 10.71 -42.99
CA PHE A 430 0.04 11.23 -41.71
C PHE A 430 1.39 10.59 -41.37
N GLN A 431 2.46 11.37 -41.44
CA GLN A 431 3.79 10.93 -41.08
C GLN A 431 3.98 11.03 -39.56
N LEU A 432 3.59 9.99 -38.81
CA LEU A 432 3.75 9.98 -37.36
C LEU A 432 5.23 9.80 -36.99
N ARG A 433 5.87 10.86 -36.50
CA ARG A 433 7.31 10.88 -36.15
C ARG A 433 7.59 10.58 -34.69
N THR A 434 6.61 10.80 -33.82
CA THR A 434 6.75 10.61 -32.38
C THR A 434 5.62 9.75 -31.85
N GLY A 435 5.87 9.04 -30.75
CA GLY A 435 4.84 8.22 -30.11
C GLY A 435 5.34 7.44 -28.92
N LYS A 436 4.41 6.89 -28.13
CA LYS A 436 4.72 6.14 -26.89
C LYS A 436 5.55 4.88 -27.17
N THR A 437 5.47 4.31 -28.37
CA THR A 437 6.20 3.10 -28.78
C THR A 437 6.80 3.28 -30.17
N LYS A 438 7.84 2.49 -30.50
CA LYS A 438 8.43 2.49 -31.85
C LYS A 438 7.40 2.16 -32.95
N ALA A 439 6.39 1.34 -32.65
CA ALA A 439 5.31 0.99 -33.57
C ALA A 439 4.38 2.18 -33.92
N THR A 440 4.37 3.22 -33.08
CA THR A 440 3.62 4.44 -33.36
C THR A 440 4.27 5.28 -34.46
N VAL A 441 5.59 5.14 -34.68
CA VAL A 441 6.33 5.89 -35.69
C VAL A 441 6.19 5.22 -37.06
N ARG A 442 5.13 5.60 -37.79
CA ARG A 442 4.76 5.04 -39.10
C ARG A 442 4.07 6.08 -39.98
N PRO A 443 4.18 5.96 -41.32
CA PRO A 443 3.22 6.60 -42.22
C PRO A 443 1.84 5.94 -42.03
N VAL A 444 0.79 6.74 -41.94
CA VAL A 444 -0.61 6.28 -41.92
C VAL A 444 -1.32 6.93 -43.10
N PRO A 445 -1.84 6.16 -44.08
CA PRO A 445 -2.55 6.72 -45.22
C PRO A 445 -3.77 7.54 -44.79
N ILE A 446 -3.94 8.69 -45.41
CA ILE A 446 -5.13 9.54 -45.23
C ILE A 446 -6.27 8.94 -46.04
N SER A 447 -7.47 8.89 -45.44
CA SER A 447 -8.66 8.31 -46.06
C SER A 447 -9.16 9.21 -47.17
N ASP A 448 -9.74 8.61 -48.23
CA ASP A 448 -10.31 9.39 -49.33
C ASP A 448 -11.46 10.28 -48.86
N ILE A 449 -12.18 9.90 -47.80
CA ILE A 449 -13.19 10.74 -47.17
C ILE A 449 -12.58 12.06 -46.68
N LEU A 450 -11.45 12.04 -45.97
CA LEU A 450 -10.80 13.28 -45.52
C LEU A 450 -10.30 14.12 -46.69
N LEU A 451 -9.76 13.49 -47.73
CA LEU A 451 -9.30 14.18 -48.93
C LEU A 451 -10.47 14.85 -49.67
N LEU A 452 -11.58 14.14 -49.85
CA LEU A 452 -12.80 14.64 -50.49
C LEU A 452 -13.36 15.86 -49.76
N LEU A 453 -13.34 15.86 -48.43
CA LEU A 453 -13.82 16.97 -47.61
C LEU A 453 -12.91 18.22 -47.66
N GLY A 454 -11.74 18.14 -48.32
CA GLY A 454 -10.80 19.25 -48.45
C GLY A 454 -9.75 19.32 -47.33
N PHE A 455 -9.47 18.22 -46.61
CA PHE A 455 -8.52 18.27 -45.49
C PHE A 455 -7.13 18.80 -45.90
N THR A 456 -6.61 18.39 -47.05
CA THR A 456 -5.29 18.83 -47.54
C THR A 456 -5.28 20.30 -47.92
N ASP A 457 -6.38 20.81 -48.49
CA ASP A 457 -6.51 22.20 -48.91
C ASP A 457 -6.55 23.11 -47.67
N TRP A 458 -7.32 22.71 -46.65
CA TRP A 458 -7.31 23.37 -45.35
C TRP A 458 -5.92 23.39 -44.71
N VAL A 459 -5.18 22.28 -44.79
CA VAL A 459 -3.81 22.21 -44.27
C VAL A 459 -2.91 23.19 -45.02
N GLU A 460 -3.00 23.27 -46.34
CA GLU A 460 -2.18 24.15 -47.18
C GLU A 460 -2.45 25.63 -46.89
N GLU A 461 -3.71 26.03 -46.74
CA GLU A 461 -4.12 27.41 -46.43
C GLU A 461 -3.81 27.83 -45.00
N LEU A 462 -3.58 26.88 -44.09
CA LEU A 462 -3.35 27.18 -42.68
C LEU A 462 -2.08 28.02 -42.47
N GLY A 463 -2.22 29.26 -42.00
CA GLY A 463 -1.11 30.18 -41.75
C GLY A 463 -0.18 29.82 -40.55
N ARG A 464 -0.31 28.63 -39.98
CA ARG A 464 0.46 28.16 -38.81
C ARG A 464 0.94 26.73 -38.99
N GLU A 465 2.05 26.38 -38.34
CA GLU A 465 2.68 25.06 -38.51
C GLU A 465 1.92 23.91 -37.83
N LYS A 466 1.42 24.11 -36.60
CA LYS A 466 0.60 23.09 -35.93
C LYS A 466 -0.79 23.07 -36.56
N LEU A 467 -1.36 21.90 -36.79
CA LEU A 467 -2.73 21.77 -37.33
C LEU A 467 -3.79 22.07 -36.26
N PHE A 468 -3.56 21.64 -35.01
CA PHE A 468 -4.51 21.80 -33.91
C PHE A 468 -3.96 22.71 -32.82
N GLN A 469 -4.80 23.63 -32.33
CA GLN A 469 -4.43 24.48 -31.19
C GLN A 469 -4.67 23.78 -29.85
N ASP A 470 -5.57 22.81 -29.82
CA ASP A 470 -5.81 22.02 -28.63
C ASP A 470 -4.59 21.18 -28.22
N THR A 471 -4.40 21.11 -26.91
CA THR A 471 -3.63 20.02 -26.31
C THR A 471 -4.51 18.78 -26.19
N SER A 472 -3.91 17.61 -25.98
CA SER A 472 -4.70 16.39 -25.73
C SER A 472 -5.61 16.55 -24.51
N SER A 473 -5.16 17.27 -23.49
CA SER A 473 -5.95 17.54 -22.29
C SER A 473 -7.14 18.46 -22.58
N SER A 474 -6.94 19.54 -23.36
CA SER A 474 -8.03 20.48 -23.67
C SER A 474 -9.07 19.90 -24.63
N ALA A 475 -8.64 19.17 -25.66
CA ALA A 475 -9.56 18.45 -26.54
C ALA A 475 -10.34 17.37 -25.79
N SER A 476 -9.66 16.60 -24.92
CA SER A 476 -10.31 15.61 -24.05
C SER A 476 -11.33 16.25 -23.12
N ALA A 477 -10.99 17.38 -22.49
CA ALA A 477 -11.89 18.08 -21.57
C ALA A 477 -13.11 18.70 -22.28
N TRP A 478 -12.95 19.15 -23.52
CA TRP A 478 -14.06 19.67 -24.33
C TRP A 478 -15.01 18.56 -24.77
N TYR A 479 -14.48 17.44 -25.27
CA TYR A 479 -15.34 16.39 -25.82
C TYR A 479 -15.96 15.52 -24.73
N ASN A 480 -15.13 15.06 -23.78
CA ASN A 480 -15.55 14.06 -22.81
C ASN A 480 -16.45 14.64 -21.73
N ARG A 481 -17.36 13.81 -21.22
CA ARG A 481 -18.21 14.13 -20.08
C ARG A 481 -17.37 14.46 -18.85
N ASP A 482 -17.65 15.61 -18.24
CA ASP A 482 -17.25 15.93 -16.88
C ASP A 482 -18.38 15.54 -15.91
N GLU A 483 -18.08 14.68 -14.94
CA GLU A 483 -19.03 14.20 -13.92
C GLU A 483 -19.58 15.32 -13.04
N LYS A 484 -18.87 16.45 -12.91
CA LYS A 484 -19.34 17.59 -12.10
C LYS A 484 -20.33 18.50 -12.81
N HIS A 485 -20.29 18.56 -14.14
CA HIS A 485 -21.01 19.61 -14.90
C HIS A 485 -21.84 19.09 -16.08
N HIS A 486 -21.85 17.78 -16.37
CA HIS A 486 -22.59 17.21 -17.53
C HIS A 486 -22.32 17.95 -18.86
N ALA A 487 -21.11 18.50 -19.03
CA ALA A 487 -20.87 19.61 -19.97
C ALA A 487 -20.00 19.27 -21.20
N GLY A 488 -19.60 18.02 -21.40
CA GLY A 488 -18.82 17.61 -22.57
C GLY A 488 -19.65 17.59 -23.86
N PHE A 489 -19.02 17.85 -25.01
CA PHE A 489 -19.67 17.80 -26.33
C PHE A 489 -20.43 16.48 -26.54
N GLU A 490 -19.83 15.35 -26.16
CA GLU A 490 -20.44 14.02 -26.31
C GLU A 490 -21.75 13.87 -25.51
N ALA A 491 -21.77 14.33 -24.26
CA ALA A 491 -22.89 14.12 -23.35
C ALA A 491 -24.07 15.04 -23.70
N ARG A 492 -23.79 16.17 -24.36
CA ARG A 492 -24.79 17.15 -24.78
C ARG A 492 -25.43 16.79 -26.11
N HIS A 493 -24.62 16.32 -27.07
CA HIS A 493 -25.06 16.28 -28.46
C HIS A 493 -24.98 14.88 -29.08
N VAL A 494 -24.24 13.94 -28.49
CA VAL A 494 -23.92 12.68 -29.17
C VAL A 494 -24.53 11.46 -28.48
N THR A 495 -24.23 11.24 -27.19
CA THR A 495 -24.67 10.03 -26.49
C THR A 495 -24.88 10.25 -24.99
N LYS A 496 -25.89 9.58 -24.44
CA LYS A 496 -26.17 9.59 -22.99
C LYS A 496 -25.46 8.47 -22.24
N ASP A 497 -24.84 7.53 -22.95
CA ASP A 497 -24.04 6.46 -22.36
C ASP A 497 -22.83 7.06 -21.61
N LYS A 498 -22.61 6.63 -20.37
CA LYS A 498 -21.50 7.09 -19.52
C LYS A 498 -20.20 6.33 -19.79
N GLY A 499 -20.28 5.17 -20.46
CA GLY A 499 -19.12 4.37 -20.85
C GLY A 499 -18.44 4.84 -22.14
N LYS A 500 -19.14 5.65 -22.95
CA LYS A 500 -18.65 6.18 -24.23
C LYS A 500 -17.91 7.49 -24.01
N CYS A 501 -16.76 7.64 -24.68
CA CYS A 501 -15.94 8.86 -24.65
C CYS A 501 -15.27 9.13 -26.02
N LEU A 502 -14.46 10.19 -26.16
CA LEU A 502 -13.64 10.41 -27.38
C LEU A 502 -12.80 9.18 -27.74
N TYR A 503 -12.23 8.49 -26.75
CA TYR A 503 -11.42 7.29 -26.98
C TYR A 503 -12.24 6.12 -27.53
N SER A 504 -13.56 6.12 -27.33
CA SER A 504 -14.46 5.11 -27.92
C SER A 504 -14.53 5.20 -29.44
N LEU A 505 -14.27 6.35 -30.06
CA LEU A 505 -14.16 6.49 -31.52
C LEU A 505 -13.02 5.61 -32.08
N ARG A 506 -11.91 5.54 -31.34
CA ARG A 506 -10.80 4.66 -31.67
C ARG A 506 -11.17 3.17 -31.52
N HIS A 507 -12.06 2.82 -30.58
CA HIS A 507 -12.59 1.46 -30.49
C HIS A 507 -13.54 1.15 -31.66
N SER A 508 -14.37 2.10 -32.08
CA SER A 508 -15.20 1.95 -33.28
C SER A 508 -14.36 1.70 -34.52
N PHE A 509 -13.30 2.49 -34.73
CA PHE A 509 -12.35 2.25 -35.82
C PHE A 509 -11.74 0.85 -35.77
N ALA A 510 -11.25 0.42 -34.60
CA ALA A 510 -10.69 -0.92 -34.44
C ALA A 510 -11.71 -2.03 -34.74
N GLY A 511 -12.96 -1.84 -34.31
CA GLY A 511 -14.07 -2.75 -34.59
C GLY A 511 -14.37 -2.82 -36.08
N SER A 512 -14.45 -1.69 -36.79
CA SER A 512 -14.68 -1.66 -38.24
C SER A 512 -13.54 -2.33 -39.02
N VAL A 513 -12.28 -2.06 -38.65
CA VAL A 513 -11.12 -2.73 -39.25
C VAL A 513 -11.18 -4.24 -39.02
N PHE A 514 -11.48 -4.67 -37.79
CA PHE A 514 -11.58 -6.09 -37.47
C PHE A 514 -12.73 -6.76 -38.24
N ASN A 515 -13.91 -6.13 -38.32
CA ASN A 515 -15.04 -6.66 -39.07
C ASN A 515 -14.72 -6.84 -40.56
N LEU A 516 -13.97 -5.90 -41.15
CA LEU A 516 -13.55 -5.95 -42.54
C LEU A 516 -12.46 -7.01 -42.79
N THR A 517 -11.47 -7.11 -41.89
CA THR A 517 -10.24 -7.89 -42.13
C THR A 517 -10.26 -9.28 -41.47
N GLN A 518 -11.08 -9.47 -40.44
CA GLN A 518 -11.11 -10.64 -39.55
C GLN A 518 -9.72 -10.99 -38.97
N ASP A 519 -8.81 -10.01 -38.88
CA ASP A 519 -7.42 -10.21 -38.45
C ASP A 519 -7.01 -9.22 -37.35
N PHE A 520 -6.77 -9.77 -36.15
CA PHE A 520 -6.29 -9.03 -34.98
C PHE A 520 -4.92 -8.40 -35.19
N LYS A 521 -4.05 -9.00 -36.00
CA LYS A 521 -2.72 -8.46 -36.30
C LYS A 521 -2.81 -7.25 -37.21
N VAL A 522 -3.64 -7.32 -38.26
CA VAL A 522 -3.91 -6.17 -39.13
C VAL A 522 -4.56 -5.04 -38.35
N THR A 523 -5.52 -5.36 -37.48
CA THR A 523 -6.14 -4.40 -36.57
C THR A 523 -5.11 -3.75 -35.63
N ALA A 524 -4.21 -4.55 -35.06
CA ALA A 524 -3.13 -4.06 -34.20
C ALA A 524 -2.15 -3.14 -34.96
N ASP A 525 -1.81 -3.47 -36.20
CA ASP A 525 -0.93 -2.67 -37.06
C ASP A 525 -1.59 -1.34 -37.46
N MET A 526 -2.87 -1.36 -37.85
CA MET A 526 -3.70 -0.16 -38.10
C MET A 526 -3.75 0.75 -36.86
N MET A 527 -3.87 0.15 -35.68
CA MET A 527 -3.91 0.85 -34.40
C MET A 527 -2.53 1.31 -33.90
N GLY A 528 -1.44 0.81 -34.46
CA GLY A 528 -0.09 1.11 -34.01
C GLY A 528 0.28 0.48 -32.68
N HIS A 529 -0.21 -0.74 -32.44
CA HIS A 529 0.15 -1.55 -31.29
C HIS A 529 1.46 -2.30 -31.57
N SER A 530 2.26 -2.51 -30.54
CA SER A 530 3.52 -3.27 -30.70
C SER A 530 3.18 -4.76 -30.70
N THR A 531 3.30 -5.42 -31.85
CA THR A 531 3.06 -6.86 -32.03
C THR A 531 4.31 -7.71 -31.77
N GLY A 532 5.23 -7.24 -30.90
CA GLY A 532 6.37 -8.03 -30.40
C GLY A 532 7.52 -8.28 -31.38
N LYS A 533 7.39 -7.98 -32.67
CA LYS A 533 8.48 -8.07 -33.65
C LYS A 533 8.77 -6.69 -34.25
N ALA A 534 9.97 -6.18 -34.00
CA ALA A 534 10.46 -4.96 -34.61
C ALA A 534 10.46 -5.10 -36.14
N VAL A 535 9.86 -4.16 -36.87
CA VAL A 535 9.98 -4.12 -38.33
C VAL A 535 10.84 -2.92 -38.74
N THR A 536 12.00 -3.30 -39.28
CA THR A 536 13.07 -2.52 -39.90
C THR A 536 12.70 -2.10 -41.34
N ALA A 537 13.43 -1.11 -41.88
CA ALA A 537 13.45 -0.57 -43.24
C ALA A 537 12.24 0.28 -43.74
N ARG A 538 12.57 1.48 -44.23
CA ARG A 538 11.63 2.49 -44.81
C ARG A 538 10.79 1.92 -45.96
N TYR A 539 11.36 1.03 -46.77
CA TYR A 539 10.71 0.42 -47.92
C TYR A 539 9.56 -0.53 -47.53
N ILE A 540 9.73 -1.29 -46.45
CA ILE A 540 8.68 -2.17 -45.90
C ILE A 540 7.53 -1.33 -45.33
N LYS A 541 7.83 -0.15 -44.76
CA LYS A 541 6.80 0.77 -44.25
C LYS A 541 5.94 1.39 -45.37
N ASN A 542 6.53 1.69 -46.53
CA ASN A 542 5.76 2.22 -47.67
C ASN A 542 4.86 1.13 -48.28
N LEU A 543 5.38 -0.10 -48.47
CA LEU A 543 4.57 -1.25 -48.87
C LEU A 543 3.43 -1.56 -47.88
N LEU A 544 3.68 -1.36 -46.59
CA LEU A 544 2.65 -1.46 -45.56
C LEU A 544 1.61 -0.35 -45.70
N ALA A 545 2.03 0.90 -45.92
CA ALA A 545 1.11 2.03 -46.11
C ALA A 545 0.13 1.79 -47.25
N GLU A 546 0.57 1.28 -48.40
CA GLU A 546 -0.36 1.00 -49.52
C GLU A 546 -1.41 -0.07 -49.15
N LYS A 547 -0.99 -1.14 -48.45
CA LYS A 547 -1.94 -2.14 -47.94
C LYS A 547 -2.92 -1.55 -46.92
N LEU A 548 -2.45 -0.65 -46.07
CA LEU A 548 -3.31 0.05 -45.11
C LEU A 548 -4.28 1.01 -45.82
N LYS A 549 -3.88 1.62 -46.94
CA LYS A 549 -4.73 2.52 -47.74
C LYS A 549 -5.90 1.74 -48.32
N GLU A 550 -5.65 0.58 -48.92
CA GLU A 550 -6.72 -0.29 -49.44
C GLU A 550 -7.76 -0.66 -48.37
N ILE A 551 -7.31 -0.96 -47.14
CA ILE A 551 -8.22 -1.26 -46.02
C ILE A 551 -8.97 -0.01 -45.58
N THR A 552 -8.29 1.13 -45.52
CA THR A 552 -8.88 2.42 -45.11
C THR A 552 -9.98 2.84 -46.09
N ASP A 553 -9.78 2.64 -47.39
CA ASP A 553 -10.74 3.04 -48.43
C ASP A 553 -11.95 2.11 -48.49
N LYS A 554 -11.76 0.82 -48.17
CA LYS A 554 -12.85 -0.15 -48.05
C LYS A 554 -13.64 0.00 -46.75
N LEU A 555 -13.18 0.84 -45.82
CA LEU A 555 -13.79 0.98 -44.50
C LEU A 555 -15.08 1.81 -44.63
N GLN A 556 -16.22 1.13 -44.69
CA GLN A 556 -17.52 1.78 -44.61
C GLN A 556 -17.84 2.07 -43.14
N VAL A 557 -17.89 3.35 -42.78
CA VAL A 557 -18.38 3.77 -41.46
C VAL A 557 -19.87 4.04 -41.58
N GLU A 558 -20.68 3.11 -41.09
CA GLU A 558 -22.14 3.26 -41.07
C GLU A 558 -22.54 4.51 -40.26
N GLY A 559 -23.49 5.28 -40.81
CA GLY A 559 -23.99 6.50 -40.17
C GLY A 559 -23.26 7.79 -40.57
N LEU A 560 -22.25 7.72 -41.45
CA LEU A 560 -21.67 8.91 -42.08
C LEU A 560 -22.61 9.49 -43.14
N ASP A 561 -22.85 10.79 -43.05
CA ASP A 561 -23.52 11.61 -44.07
C ASP A 561 -22.45 12.52 -44.70
N LEU A 562 -21.93 12.10 -45.86
CA LEU A 562 -20.81 12.79 -46.51
C LEU A 562 -21.21 14.16 -47.05
N ASP A 563 -22.42 14.30 -47.60
CA ASP A 563 -22.90 15.56 -48.18
C ASP A 563 -23.00 16.65 -47.10
N ARG A 564 -23.54 16.29 -45.92
CA ARG A 564 -23.60 17.22 -44.78
C ARG A 564 -22.22 17.56 -44.22
N LEU A 565 -21.30 16.60 -44.20
CA LEU A 565 -19.92 16.86 -43.76
C LEU A 565 -19.18 17.76 -44.75
N GLU A 566 -19.38 17.58 -46.05
CA GLU A 566 -18.76 18.39 -47.10
C GLU A 566 -19.28 19.82 -47.03
N GLN A 567 -20.60 20.00 -46.96
CA GLN A 567 -21.20 21.32 -46.77
C GLN A 567 -20.64 22.01 -45.52
N ARG A 568 -20.53 21.27 -44.40
CA ARG A 568 -19.97 21.83 -43.16
C ARG A 568 -18.50 22.20 -43.30
N ALA A 569 -17.71 21.39 -43.99
CA ALA A 569 -16.29 21.69 -44.22
C ALA A 569 -16.13 22.97 -45.05
N GLN A 570 -16.94 23.13 -46.10
CA GLN A 570 -17.01 24.37 -46.89
C GLN A 570 -17.32 25.57 -46.01
N GLU A 571 -18.39 25.49 -45.21
CA GLU A 571 -18.79 26.56 -44.28
C GLU A 571 -17.67 26.96 -43.29
N LEU A 572 -16.96 25.98 -42.74
CA LEU A 572 -15.98 26.22 -41.67
C LEU A 572 -14.63 26.70 -42.16
N PHE A 573 -14.22 26.34 -43.38
CA PHE A 573 -12.82 26.49 -43.81
C PHE A 573 -12.64 27.20 -45.15
N PHE A 574 -13.63 27.17 -46.05
CA PHE A 574 -13.45 27.60 -47.44
C PHE A 574 -14.38 28.72 -47.87
N THR A 575 -15.39 29.08 -47.06
CA THR A 575 -16.19 30.29 -47.28
C THR A 575 -15.38 31.55 -46.95
N THR A 576 -15.21 32.39 -47.96
CA THR A 576 -14.53 33.69 -47.88
C THR A 576 -15.44 34.80 -47.44
#